data_AF-A0AA35Q3C6-F1
#
_entry.id   AF-A0AA35Q3C6-F1
#
_cell.length_a   1.000
_cell.length_b   1.000
_cell.length_c   1.000
_cell.angle_alpha   90.00
_cell.angle_beta   90.00
_cell.angle_gamma   90.00
#
_symmetry.space_group_name_H-M   'P 1'
#
loop_
_entity.id
_entity.type
_entity.pdbx_description
1 polymer ?
#
loop_
_entity_poly.entity_id
_entity_poly.type
_entity_poly.pdbx_seq_one_letter_code
_entity_poly.pdbx_strand_id
1 'polypeptide(L)'
;MYEIGQAIAEQTKTKSASVILAPTMCIYRHPLGGCNFESFSEDPFLIGKLASAYVKGVQSRGIGVTPKHFVGRLLSKLYLIGFPACLILITYNTVIAQRALCEVYLLPFQMVVRDADPWCMIVLIIWLIASTAIYRESSSKV
;
A
#
# COMPACT_ATOMS: atom_id res chain seq x y z
N MET A 1 2.27 -7.16 16.72
CA MET A 1 1.40 -6.46 15.73
C MET A 1 -0.08 -6.65 16.00
N TYR A 2 -0.57 -7.85 16.28
CA TYR A 2 -1.99 -8.09 16.56
C TYR A 2 -2.51 -7.26 17.74
N GLU A 3 -1.84 -7.32 18.90
CA GLU A 3 -2.19 -6.53 20.10
C GLU A 3 -2.16 -5.02 19.84
N ILE A 4 -1.16 -4.54 19.09
CA ILE A 4 -1.07 -3.14 18.65
C ILE A 4 -2.30 -2.76 17.81
N GLY A 5 -2.72 -3.63 16.88
CA GLY A 5 -3.93 -3.44 16.10
C GLY A 5 -5.19 -3.34 16.97
N GLN A 6 -5.30 -4.16 18.01
CA GLN A 6 -6.42 -4.09 18.96
C GLN A 6 -6.45 -2.76 19.71
N ALA A 7 -5.31 -2.32 20.24
CA ALA A 7 -5.20 -1.04 20.94
C ALA A 7 -5.56 0.15 20.04
N ILE A 8 -5.10 0.12 18.78
CA ILE A 8 -5.44 1.15 17.79
C ILE A 8 -6.94 1.14 17.46
N ALA A 9 -7.56 -0.03 17.35
CA ALA A 9 -9.00 -0.13 17.11
C ALA A 9 -9.82 0.47 18.26
N GLU A 10 -9.40 0.23 19.50
CA GLU A 10 -10.01 0.85 20.68
C GLU A 10 -9.90 2.37 20.65
N GLN A 11 -8.72 2.92 20.32
CA GLN A 11 -8.54 4.36 20.12
C GLN A 11 -9.33 4.92 18.92
N THR A 12 -9.62 4.10 17.92
CA THR A 12 -10.39 4.52 16.75
C THR A 12 -11.87 4.64 17.10
N LYS A 13 -12.37 3.72 17.94
CA LYS A 13 -13.73 3.79 18.48
C LYS A 13 -13.97 5.03 19.33
N THR A 14 -12.99 5.44 20.15
CA THR A 14 -13.13 6.66 20.96
C THR A 14 -13.24 7.93 20.11
N LYS A 15 -12.76 7.88 18.86
CA LYS A 15 -12.86 8.95 17.86
C LYS A 15 -14.08 8.81 16.94
N SER A 16 -14.99 7.88 17.22
CA SER A 16 -16.18 7.59 16.40
C SER A 16 -15.87 7.26 14.94
N ALA A 17 -14.66 6.76 14.65
CA ALA A 17 -14.27 6.35 13.31
C ALA A 17 -14.56 4.85 13.12
N SER A 18 -15.02 4.48 11.92
CA SER A 18 -15.38 3.09 11.59
C SER A 18 -14.30 2.35 10.78
N VAL A 19 -13.39 3.10 10.13
CA VAL A 19 -12.36 2.56 9.23
C VAL A 19 -11.04 3.28 9.45
N ILE A 20 -9.94 2.54 9.41
CA ILE A 20 -8.57 3.07 9.52
C ILE A 20 -7.88 3.00 8.16
N LEU A 21 -7.25 4.12 7.78
CA LEU A 21 -6.43 4.30 6.57
C LEU A 21 -5.00 3.75 6.74
N ALA A 22 -4.89 2.49 7.14
CA ALA A 22 -3.66 1.76 7.43
C ALA A 22 -3.90 0.26 7.19
N PRO A 23 -2.86 -0.59 7.13
CA PRO A 23 -1.43 -0.27 7.15
C PRO A 23 -0.91 0.16 5.77
N THR A 24 0.18 0.93 5.76
CA THR A 24 0.94 1.20 4.54
C THR A 24 1.88 0.02 4.28
N MET A 25 1.75 -0.63 3.12
CA MET A 25 2.47 -1.86 2.76
C MET A 25 3.37 -1.64 1.53
N CYS A 26 3.84 -0.41 1.35
CA CYS A 26 4.76 -0.10 0.27
C CYS A 26 6.15 -0.67 0.57
N ILE A 27 6.79 -1.25 -0.45
CA ILE A 27 8.14 -1.81 -0.34
C ILE A 27 9.16 -0.68 -0.23
N TYR A 28 10.12 -0.79 0.69
CA TYR A 28 11.29 0.07 0.71
C TYR A 28 12.20 -0.24 -0.48
N ARG A 29 11.98 0.44 -1.60
CA ARG A 29 12.86 0.33 -2.76
C ARG A 29 14.15 1.13 -2.60
N HIS A 30 14.07 2.28 -1.91
CA HIS A 30 15.17 3.20 -1.77
C HIS A 30 15.08 3.92 -0.42
N PRO A 31 16.20 4.14 0.30
CA PRO A 31 16.19 4.77 1.62
C PRO A 31 15.62 6.20 1.61
N LEU A 32 15.79 6.94 0.51
CA LEU A 32 15.23 8.28 0.31
C LEU A 32 13.71 8.31 0.03
N GLY A 33 12.99 7.21 0.24
CA GLY A 33 11.54 7.17 0.09
C GLY A 33 10.86 7.96 1.21
N GLY A 34 10.29 9.12 0.89
CA GLY A 34 9.70 10.01 1.90
C GLY A 34 8.51 9.45 2.71
N CYS A 35 7.93 8.31 2.33
CA CYS A 35 6.88 7.62 3.12
C CYS A 35 7.33 6.23 3.59
N ASN A 36 8.63 5.94 3.57
CA ASN A 36 9.14 4.69 4.13
C ASN A 36 8.80 4.60 5.61
N PHE A 37 8.83 5.70 6.37
CA PHE A 37 8.52 5.71 7.80
C PHE A 37 7.13 5.12 8.17
N GLU A 38 6.18 5.09 7.24
CA GLU A 38 4.84 4.51 7.46
C GLU A 38 4.72 3.04 7.05
N SER A 39 5.67 2.52 6.27
CA SER A 39 5.65 1.12 5.84
C SER A 39 6.54 0.26 6.75
N PHE A 40 6.66 -1.03 6.47
CA PHE A 40 7.34 -1.93 7.41
C PHE A 40 8.80 -2.24 7.02
N SER A 41 9.06 -2.62 5.76
CA SER A 41 10.36 -3.16 5.36
C SER A 41 10.60 -3.09 3.85
N GLU A 42 11.78 -3.52 3.42
CA GLU A 42 12.13 -3.89 2.05
C GLU A 42 11.71 -5.32 1.69
N ASP A 43 11.61 -6.22 2.68
CA ASP A 43 11.24 -7.62 2.45
C ASP A 43 9.71 -7.80 2.32
N PRO A 44 9.20 -8.27 1.16
CA PRO A 44 7.76 -8.40 0.94
C PRO A 44 7.10 -9.44 1.86
N PHE A 45 7.80 -10.51 2.24
CA PHE A 45 7.23 -11.53 3.10
C PHE A 45 7.00 -11.02 4.52
N LEU A 46 7.98 -10.32 5.09
CA LEU A 46 7.89 -9.67 6.39
C LEU A 46 6.75 -8.65 6.43
N ILE A 47 6.64 -7.80 5.40
CA ILE A 47 5.53 -6.85 5.27
C ILE A 47 4.19 -7.58 5.31
N GLY A 48 4.03 -8.63 4.50
CA GLY A 48 2.80 -9.41 4.44
C GLY A 48 2.42 -10.03 5.79
N LYS A 49 3.37 -10.59 6.53
CA LYS A 49 3.12 -11.17 7.88
C LYS A 49 2.73 -10.11 8.90
N LEU A 50 3.46 -9.00 8.97
CA LEU A 50 3.20 -7.92 9.93
C LEU A 50 1.86 -7.24 9.63
N ALA A 51 1.59 -6.95 8.36
CA ALA A 51 0.34 -6.34 7.93
C ALA A 51 -0.86 -7.26 8.16
N SER A 52 -0.75 -8.57 7.89
CA SER A 52 -1.83 -9.53 8.14
C SER A 52 -2.18 -9.59 9.63
N ALA A 53 -1.16 -9.63 10.51
CA ALA A 53 -1.38 -9.60 11.94
C ALA A 53 -2.02 -8.28 12.41
N TYR A 54 -1.62 -7.14 11.84
CA TYR A 54 -2.21 -5.83 12.12
C TYR A 54 -3.69 -5.77 11.71
N VAL A 55 -4.01 -6.18 10.47
CA VAL A 55 -5.38 -6.20 9.93
C VAL A 55 -6.28 -7.06 10.81
N LYS A 56 -5.85 -8.28 11.14
CA LYS A 56 -6.58 -9.17 12.06
C LYS A 56 -6.81 -8.52 13.42
N GLY A 57 -5.79 -7.89 13.99
CA GLY A 57 -5.88 -7.23 15.29
C GLY A 57 -6.94 -6.15 15.30
N VAL A 58 -6.91 -5.24 14.31
CA VAL A 58 -7.87 -4.14 14.23
C VAL A 58 -9.28 -4.66 13.95
N GLN A 59 -9.45 -5.55 12.96
CA GLN A 59 -10.77 -6.09 12.58
C GLN A 59 -11.38 -6.97 13.68
N SER A 60 -10.57 -7.60 14.55
CA SER A 60 -11.08 -8.35 15.70
C SER A 60 -11.90 -7.50 16.68
N ARG A 61 -11.70 -6.17 16.65
CA ARG A 61 -12.46 -5.20 17.45
C ARG A 61 -13.61 -4.55 16.66
N GLY A 62 -13.90 -5.00 15.44
CA GLY A 62 -15.01 -4.47 14.63
C GLY A 62 -14.75 -3.12 13.96
N ILE A 63 -13.47 -2.78 13.76
CA ILE A 63 -13.06 -1.61 12.98
C ILE A 63 -12.50 -2.06 11.64
N GLY A 64 -12.94 -1.43 10.55
CA GLY A 64 -12.46 -1.73 9.21
C GLY A 64 -11.02 -1.26 8.98
N VAL A 65 -10.29 -2.00 8.17
CA VAL A 65 -8.89 -1.70 7.82
C VAL A 65 -8.78 -1.52 6.32
N THR A 66 -7.97 -0.56 5.88
CA THR A 66 -7.73 -0.29 4.45
C THR A 66 -6.24 -0.35 4.14
N PRO A 67 -5.73 -1.54 3.76
CA PRO A 67 -4.35 -1.65 3.33
C PRO A 67 -4.08 -0.77 2.11
N LYS A 68 -2.98 -0.03 2.14
CA LYS A 68 -2.61 0.96 1.12
C LYS A 68 -1.11 0.88 0.78
N HIS A 69 -0.64 1.30 -0.38
CA HIS A 69 -1.35 1.83 -1.54
C HIS A 69 -1.23 0.78 -2.65
N PHE A 70 -2.33 0.17 -3.06
CA PHE A 70 -2.34 -0.88 -4.07
C PHE A 70 -2.25 -0.27 -5.49
N VAL A 71 -1.20 -0.47 -6.29
CA VAL A 71 0.08 -1.11 -6.01
C VAL A 71 1.21 -0.21 -6.54
N GLY A 72 2.44 -0.39 -6.03
CA GLY A 72 3.62 0.19 -6.65
C GLY A 72 3.85 1.67 -6.33
N ARG A 73 3.28 2.20 -5.23
CA ARG A 73 3.62 3.55 -4.77
C ARG A 73 5.09 3.59 -4.37
N LEU A 74 5.88 4.24 -5.22
CA LEU A 74 7.32 4.39 -5.07
C LEU A 74 7.62 5.89 -5.10
N LEU A 75 8.43 6.35 -4.14
CA LEU A 75 8.96 7.71 -4.04
C LEU A 75 7.92 8.80 -3.67
N SER A 76 8.15 9.46 -2.53
CA SER A 76 7.82 10.87 -2.36
C SER A 76 9.12 11.61 -2.65
N LYS A 77 9.26 12.22 -3.84
CA LYS A 77 10.46 13.01 -4.15
C LYS A 77 10.29 14.37 -3.47
N LEU A 78 10.81 14.51 -2.25
CA LEU A 78 10.82 15.76 -1.49
C LEU A 78 11.82 16.80 -2.04
N TYR A 79 12.44 16.56 -3.21
CA TYR A 79 13.53 17.38 -3.75
C TYR A 79 13.14 18.27 -4.95
N LEU A 80 11.85 18.53 -5.15
CA LEU A 80 11.43 19.60 -6.06
C LEU A 80 10.91 20.77 -5.22
N ILE A 81 11.86 21.54 -4.70
CA ILE A 81 11.62 22.84 -4.08
C ILE A 81 10.90 23.69 -5.13
N GLY A 82 9.59 23.93 -4.95
CA GLY A 82 8.79 24.79 -5.83
C GLY A 82 7.58 24.15 -6.52
N PHE A 83 7.36 22.83 -6.43
CA PHE A 83 6.13 22.18 -6.92
C PHE A 83 5.31 21.63 -5.74
N PRO A 84 3.97 21.77 -5.71
CA PRO A 84 3.17 21.17 -4.66
C PRO A 84 3.37 19.64 -4.70
N ALA A 85 3.75 19.05 -3.56
CA ALA A 85 4.08 17.62 -3.43
C ALA A 85 2.96 16.68 -3.95
N CYS A 86 1.72 17.17 -3.96
CA CYS A 86 0.56 16.50 -4.54
C CYS A 86 0.68 16.28 -6.07
N LEU A 87 1.28 17.22 -6.81
CA LEU A 87 1.35 17.15 -8.28
C LEU A 87 2.40 16.16 -8.79
N ILE A 88 3.49 15.96 -8.05
CA ILE A 88 4.57 15.03 -8.43
C ILE A 88 4.10 13.58 -8.33
N LEU A 89 3.23 13.29 -7.35
CA LEU A 89 2.66 11.96 -7.18
C LEU A 89 1.63 11.61 -8.28
N ILE A 90 1.04 12.60 -8.95
CA ILE A 90 0.07 12.36 -10.04
C ILE A 90 0.79 12.11 -11.38
N THR A 91 2.03 12.60 -11.55
CA THR A 91 2.76 12.55 -12.82
C THR A 91 3.81 11.44 -12.92
N TYR A 92 4.04 10.68 -11.83
CA TYR A 92 5.08 9.66 -11.80
C TYR A 92 4.60 8.32 -12.36
N ASN A 93 5.24 7.83 -13.42
CA ASN A 93 4.99 6.50 -13.96
C ASN A 93 6.01 5.49 -13.40
N THR A 94 5.54 4.35 -12.90
CA THR A 94 6.40 3.25 -12.43
C THR A 94 6.39 2.12 -13.44
N VAL A 95 7.51 1.93 -14.14
CA VAL A 95 7.71 0.76 -15.00
C VAL A 95 8.29 -0.35 -14.15
N ILE A 96 7.53 -1.43 -13.97
CA ILE A 96 7.89 -2.58 -13.14
C ILE A 96 7.73 -3.83 -14.00
N ALA A 97 8.77 -4.66 -14.06
CA ALA A 97 8.69 -5.95 -14.76
C ALA A 97 7.64 -6.85 -14.10
N GLN A 98 6.91 -7.64 -14.90
CA GLN A 98 5.83 -8.51 -14.43
C GLN A 98 6.24 -9.41 -13.26
N ARG A 99 7.44 -10.01 -13.34
CA ARG A 99 7.98 -10.84 -12.25
C ARG A 99 8.14 -10.07 -10.95
N ALA A 100 8.75 -8.88 -11.00
CA ALA A 100 8.93 -8.05 -9.82
C ALA A 100 7.59 -7.54 -9.27
N LEU A 101 6.62 -7.24 -10.14
CA LEU A 101 5.27 -6.87 -9.72
C LEU A 101 4.62 -7.98 -8.90
N CYS A 102 4.65 -9.23 -9.37
CA CYS A 102 4.04 -10.36 -8.68
C CYS A 102 4.80 -10.76 -7.41
N GLU A 103 6.13 -10.95 -7.50
CA GLU A 103 6.93 -11.52 -6.41
C GLU A 103 7.22 -10.50 -5.29
N VAL A 104 7.32 -9.21 -5.61
CA VAL A 104 7.73 -8.18 -4.65
C VAL A 104 6.59 -7.26 -4.26
N TYR A 105 5.90 -6.65 -5.23
CA TYR A 105 4.94 -5.59 -4.92
C TYR A 105 3.54 -6.11 -4.57
N LEU A 106 3.10 -7.20 -5.20
CA LEU A 106 1.77 -7.78 -4.96
C LEU A 106 1.77 -8.80 -3.84
N LEU A 107 2.89 -9.47 -3.57
CA LEU A 107 3.00 -10.52 -2.56
C LEU A 107 2.46 -10.11 -1.17
N PRO A 108 2.78 -8.92 -0.62
CA PRO A 108 2.23 -8.52 0.69
C PRO A 108 0.71 -8.37 0.67
N PHE A 109 0.15 -7.80 -0.41
CA PHE A 109 -1.30 -7.64 -0.56
C PHE A 109 -1.99 -8.99 -0.72
N GLN A 110 -1.41 -9.90 -1.50
CA GLN A 110 -1.91 -11.27 -1.65
C GLN A 110 -1.94 -11.99 -0.29
N MET A 111 -0.88 -11.84 0.52
CA MET A 111 -0.83 -12.42 1.86
C MET A 111 -1.90 -11.83 2.77
N VAL A 112 -2.10 -10.52 2.76
CA VAL A 112 -3.12 -9.87 3.59
C VAL A 112 -4.53 -10.28 3.20
N VAL A 113 -4.84 -10.34 1.89
CA VAL A 113 -6.15 -10.79 1.42
C VAL A 113 -6.38 -12.25 1.83
N ARG A 114 -5.42 -13.14 1.58
CA ARG A 114 -5.54 -14.57 1.90
C ARG A 114 -5.63 -14.83 3.41
N ASP A 115 -4.77 -14.18 4.18
CA ASP A 115 -4.57 -14.54 5.58
C ASP A 115 -5.52 -13.76 6.50
N ALA A 116 -5.90 -12.51 6.17
CA ALA A 116 -6.57 -11.57 7.09
C ALA A 116 -7.90 -10.97 6.59
N ASP A 117 -8.27 -11.13 5.32
CA ASP A 117 -9.53 -10.68 4.72
C ASP A 117 -9.91 -9.23 5.06
N PRO A 118 -9.18 -8.23 4.52
CA PRO A 118 -9.44 -6.82 4.80
C PRO A 118 -10.77 -6.37 4.17
N TRP A 119 -11.58 -5.61 4.90
CA TRP A 119 -12.89 -5.15 4.40
C TRP A 119 -12.80 -4.18 3.22
N CYS A 120 -11.71 -3.44 3.12
CA CYS A 120 -11.53 -2.40 2.12
C CYS A 120 -10.06 -2.32 1.68
N MET A 121 -9.77 -1.75 0.51
CA MET A 121 -8.41 -1.54 0.01
C MET A 121 -8.31 -0.17 -0.67
N ILE A 122 -7.19 0.53 -0.47
CA ILE A 122 -6.94 1.81 -1.14
C ILE A 122 -5.98 1.59 -2.29
N VAL A 123 -6.44 1.95 -3.48
CA VAL A 123 -5.63 1.95 -4.68
C VAL A 123 -4.78 3.23 -4.79
N LEU A 124 -3.66 3.14 -5.47
CA LEU A 124 -2.80 4.27 -5.79
C LEU A 124 -3.51 5.19 -6.80
N ILE A 125 -3.42 6.50 -6.58
CA ILE A 125 -4.05 7.53 -7.41
C ILE A 125 -3.60 7.55 -8.89
N ILE A 126 -2.51 6.86 -9.24
CA ILE A 126 -1.89 6.82 -10.58
C ILE A 126 -2.50 5.71 -11.46
N TRP A 127 -3.27 4.78 -10.88
CA TRP A 127 -3.77 3.58 -11.59
C TRP A 127 -4.67 3.89 -12.81
N LEU A 128 -5.18 5.12 -12.91
CA LEU A 128 -6.00 5.58 -14.04
C LEU A 128 -5.18 5.87 -15.33
N ILE A 129 -3.86 6.08 -15.24
CA ILE A 129 -3.03 6.41 -16.42
C ILE A 129 -2.33 5.15 -16.97
N ALA A 130 -1.86 4.26 -16.11
CA ALA A 130 -1.12 3.05 -16.52
C ALA A 130 -2.01 1.97 -17.18
N SER A 131 -3.31 1.96 -16.92
CA SER A 131 -4.27 1.05 -17.58
C SER A 131 -4.32 1.26 -19.09
N THR A 132 -4.01 2.47 -19.60
CA THR A 132 -3.84 2.71 -21.04
C THR A 132 -2.52 2.18 -21.60
N ALA A 133 -1.45 2.08 -20.79
CA ALA A 133 -0.14 1.61 -21.22
C ALA A 133 -0.04 0.08 -21.21
N ILE A 134 -0.60 -0.58 -20.20
CA ILE A 134 -0.69 -2.05 -20.12
C ILE A 134 -1.55 -2.60 -21.27
N TYR A 135 -2.64 -1.89 -21.64
CA TYR A 135 -3.43 -2.27 -22.81
C TYR A 135 -2.65 -2.09 -24.12
N ARG A 136 -1.87 -1.01 -24.26
CA ARG A 136 -1.12 -0.70 -25.49
C ARG A 136 -0.02 -1.70 -25.84
N GLU A 137 0.65 -2.30 -24.85
CA GLU A 137 1.64 -3.35 -25.13
C GLU A 137 1.00 -4.70 -25.51
N SER A 138 -0.25 -4.96 -25.07
CA SER A 138 -0.99 -6.14 -25.52
C SER A 138 -1.55 -6.00 -26.94
N SER A 139 -1.84 -4.76 -27.38
CA SER A 139 -2.42 -4.48 -28.70
C SER A 139 -1.37 -4.25 -29.81
N SER A 140 -0.08 -4.18 -29.49
CA SER A 140 1.00 -4.03 -30.49
C SER A 140 1.66 -5.36 -30.89
N LYS A 141 1.15 -6.49 -30.38
CA LYS A 141 1.57 -7.85 -30.73
C LYS A 141 0.49 -8.66 -31.47
N VAL A 142 -0.42 -7.99 -32.18
CA VAL A 142 -1.35 -8.59 -33.13
C VAL A 142 -1.15 -7.96 -34.49
#